data_AF-A0A640UIH5-F1
#
_entry.id   AF-A0A640UIH5-F1
#
_cell.length_a   1.000
_cell.length_b   1.000
_cell.length_c   1.000
_cell.angle_alpha   90.00
_cell.angle_beta   90.00
_cell.angle_gamma   90.00
#
_symmetry.space_group_name_H-M   'P 1'
#
loop_
_entity.id
_entity.type
_entity.pdbx_description
1 polymer ?
#
loop_
_entity_poly.entity_id
_entity_poly.type
_entity_poly.pdbx_seq_one_letter_code
_entity_poly.pdbx_strand_id
1 'polypeptide(L)'
;MKKGIMISVLCVALVLAGGGFLLYCVIDSGFFTGASAKRSELIGTWSGPRGARVTLHEDGTAEAVKIPGGLVGETPVGSITGEGTWTLPKMPTSLADQQITLDLKTGPKIRALIDDLYVMGKGAKDGIYIQTSEDSPNRFVFKKSP
;
A
#
# COMPACT_ATOMS: atom_id res chain seq x y z
N MET A 1 45.81 -16.30 25.95
CA MET A 1 45.65 -15.18 25.00
C MET A 1 44.79 -15.51 23.76
N LYS A 2 44.97 -16.66 23.07
CA LYS A 2 44.19 -17.01 21.86
C LYS A 2 42.65 -17.14 22.07
N LYS A 3 42.19 -17.59 23.24
CA LYS A 3 40.74 -17.79 23.53
C LYS A 3 39.96 -16.47 23.67
N GLY A 4 40.56 -15.44 24.28
CA GLY A 4 39.92 -14.13 24.45
C GLY A 4 39.76 -13.37 23.13
N ILE A 5 40.73 -13.51 22.23
CA ILE A 5 40.68 -12.91 20.87
C ILE A 5 39.59 -13.59 20.04
N MET A 6 39.46 -14.92 20.10
CA MET A 6 38.37 -15.62 19.39
C MET A 6 36.98 -15.21 19.88
N ILE A 7 36.78 -15.04 21.19
CA ILE A 7 35.49 -14.61 21.75
C ILE A 7 35.16 -13.17 21.31
N SER A 8 36.15 -12.27 21.32
CA SER A 8 35.97 -10.90 20.85
C SER A 8 35.60 -10.83 19.35
N VAL A 9 36.28 -11.60 18.50
CA VAL A 9 35.97 -11.67 17.06
C VAL A 9 34.58 -12.25 16.80
N LEU A 10 34.18 -13.27 17.57
CA LEU A 10 32.86 -13.88 17.46
C LEU A 10 31.74 -12.91 17.88
N CYS A 11 31.94 -12.14 18.96
CA CYS A 11 30.99 -11.11 19.38
C CYS A 11 30.85 -9.99 18.34
N VAL A 12 31.96 -9.53 17.74
CA VAL A 12 31.92 -8.51 16.68
C VAL A 12 31.20 -9.05 15.44
N ALA A 13 31.46 -10.30 15.05
CA ALA A 13 30.76 -10.94 13.92
C ALA A 13 29.25 -11.09 14.19
N LEU A 14 28.84 -11.44 15.41
CA LEU A 14 27.43 -11.51 15.80
C LEU A 14 26.75 -10.14 15.83
N VAL A 15 27.44 -9.09 16.29
CA VAL A 15 26.92 -7.72 16.26
C VAL A 15 26.79 -7.21 14.83
N LEU A 16 27.74 -7.51 13.95
CA LEU A 16 27.66 -7.15 12.53
C LEU A 16 26.57 -7.94 11.80
N ALA A 17 26.42 -9.24 12.09
CA ALA A 17 25.36 -10.06 11.51
C ALA A 17 23.98 -9.63 12.01
N GLY A 18 23.84 -9.39 13.33
CA GLY A 18 22.60 -8.91 13.92
C GLY A 18 22.23 -7.49 13.46
N GLY A 19 23.20 -6.58 13.44
CA GLY A 19 23.01 -5.21 12.94
C GLY A 19 22.69 -5.17 11.45
N GLY A 20 23.38 -5.98 10.64
CA GLY A 20 23.09 -6.12 9.21
C GLY A 20 21.71 -6.71 8.93
N PHE A 21 21.29 -7.71 9.71
CA PHE A 21 19.95 -8.29 9.60
C PHE A 21 18.86 -7.28 9.98
N LEU A 22 19.05 -6.51 11.05
CA LEU A 22 18.11 -5.46 11.44
C LEU A 22 18.02 -4.36 10.37
N LEU A 23 19.16 -3.90 9.84
CA LEU A 23 19.17 -2.91 8.76
C LEU A 23 18.47 -3.45 7.50
N TYR A 24 18.70 -4.71 7.14
CA TYR A 24 17.99 -5.37 6.06
C TYR A 24 16.48 -5.39 6.30
N CYS A 25 16.03 -5.78 7.49
CA CYS A 25 14.60 -5.79 7.84
C CYS A 25 13.97 -4.39 7.76
N VAL A 26 14.71 -3.33 8.14
CA VAL A 26 14.23 -1.94 8.05
C VAL A 26 14.15 -1.44 6.60
N ILE A 27 15.09 -1.86 5.74
CA ILE A 27 15.02 -1.54 4.31
C ILE A 27 13.88 -2.33 3.65
N ASP A 28 13.76 -3.62 3.97
CA ASP A 28 12.73 -4.49 3.39
C ASP A 28 11.31 -4.14 3.84
N SER A 29 11.16 -3.55 5.03
CA SER A 29 9.87 -3.02 5.49
C SER A 29 9.41 -1.80 4.68
N GLY A 30 10.29 -1.16 3.91
CA GLY A 30 10.00 0.06 3.16
C GLY A 30 10.13 1.34 4.00
N PHE A 31 10.68 1.25 5.22
CA PHE A 31 10.80 2.39 6.14
C PHE A 31 11.58 3.58 5.56
N PHE A 32 12.61 3.32 4.75
CA PHE A 32 13.44 4.35 4.11
C PHE A 32 13.10 4.63 2.64
N THR A 33 12.10 3.94 2.08
CA THR A 33 11.77 4.07 0.65
C THR A 33 10.30 4.39 0.40
N GLY A 34 9.44 4.36 1.41
CA GLY A 34 7.99 4.37 1.21
C GLY A 34 7.46 3.01 0.76
N ALA A 35 6.17 2.77 0.94
CA ALA A 35 5.51 1.58 0.44
C ALA A 35 5.48 1.58 -1.09
N SER A 36 5.76 0.42 -1.69
CA SER A 36 5.80 0.27 -3.15
C SER A 36 5.36 -1.13 -3.55
N ALA A 37 4.81 -1.25 -4.76
CA ALA A 37 4.40 -2.53 -5.31
C ALA A 37 4.66 -2.57 -6.82
N LYS A 38 4.88 -3.77 -7.35
CA LYS A 38 4.82 -4.02 -8.79
C LYS A 38 3.36 -4.09 -9.21
N ARG A 39 3.09 -3.75 -10.48
CA ARG A 39 1.75 -3.85 -11.08
C ARG A 39 1.15 -5.26 -10.87
N SER A 40 1.94 -6.30 -11.07
CA SER A 40 1.54 -7.71 -10.88
C SER A 40 1.15 -8.05 -9.44
N GLU A 41 1.74 -7.39 -8.45
CA GLU A 41 1.46 -7.63 -7.02
C GLU A 41 0.11 -7.01 -6.61
N LEU A 42 -0.34 -5.99 -7.33
CA LEU A 42 -1.62 -5.30 -7.11
C LEU A 42 -2.81 -6.01 -7.75
N ILE A 43 -2.59 -6.91 -8.71
CA ILE A 43 -3.66 -7.63 -9.40
C ILE A 43 -4.44 -8.50 -8.42
N GLY A 44 -5.76 -8.44 -8.52
CA GLY A 44 -6.70 -9.23 -7.73
C GLY A 44 -7.71 -8.35 -6.99
N THR A 45 -8.42 -9.00 -6.08
CA THR A 45 -9.51 -8.38 -5.31
C THR A 45 -8.99 -7.93 -3.95
N TRP A 46 -9.35 -6.72 -3.56
CA TRP A 46 -9.01 -6.08 -2.29
C TRP A 46 -10.30 -5.76 -1.56
N SER A 47 -10.49 -6.35 -0.38
CA SER A 47 -11.69 -6.18 0.44
C SER A 47 -11.43 -5.22 1.59
N GLY A 48 -12.30 -4.22 1.73
CA GLY A 48 -12.28 -3.23 2.78
C GLY A 48 -13.50 -3.30 3.70
N PRO A 49 -13.57 -2.42 4.71
CA PRO A 49 -14.71 -2.31 5.62
C PRO A 49 -16.04 -2.12 4.90
N ARG A 50 -17.15 -2.48 5.57
CA ARG A 50 -18.53 -2.23 5.09
C ARG A 50 -18.85 -2.84 3.71
N GLY A 51 -18.14 -3.90 3.33
CA GLY A 51 -18.30 -4.56 2.03
C GLY A 51 -17.74 -3.77 0.86
N ALA A 52 -16.86 -2.79 1.14
CA ALA A 52 -16.11 -2.10 0.11
C ALA A 52 -15.14 -3.08 -0.57
N ARG A 53 -14.98 -2.96 -1.89
CA ARG A 53 -14.11 -3.82 -2.68
C ARG A 53 -13.50 -3.06 -3.82
N VAL A 54 -12.23 -3.35 -4.11
CA VAL A 54 -11.53 -2.89 -5.30
C VAL A 54 -10.95 -4.11 -5.99
N THR A 55 -11.27 -4.35 -7.25
CA THR A 55 -10.67 -5.39 -8.07
C THR A 55 -9.79 -4.72 -9.11
N LEU A 56 -8.52 -5.10 -9.18
CA LEU A 56 -7.56 -4.61 -10.16
C LEU A 56 -7.21 -5.75 -11.13
N HIS A 57 -7.45 -5.55 -12.41
CA HIS A 57 -7.19 -6.54 -13.44
C HIS A 57 -5.87 -6.27 -14.17
N GLU A 58 -5.28 -7.33 -14.72
CA GLU A 58 -3.97 -7.28 -15.38
C GLU A 58 -3.98 -6.38 -16.63
N ASP A 59 -5.09 -6.38 -17.37
CA ASP A 59 -5.33 -5.55 -18.55
C ASP A 59 -5.45 -4.04 -18.24
N GLY A 60 -5.46 -3.66 -16.96
CA GLY A 60 -5.62 -2.28 -16.51
C GLY A 60 -7.06 -1.84 -16.28
N THR A 61 -8.02 -2.74 -16.37
CA THR A 61 -9.38 -2.48 -15.91
C THR A 61 -9.49 -2.62 -14.39
N ALA A 62 -10.44 -1.90 -13.79
CA ALA A 62 -10.71 -1.96 -12.37
C ALA A 62 -12.20 -1.92 -12.08
N GLU A 63 -12.59 -2.62 -11.03
CA GLU A 63 -13.94 -2.59 -10.48
C GLU A 63 -13.88 -2.05 -9.05
N ALA A 64 -14.84 -1.21 -8.70
CA ALA A 64 -14.99 -0.66 -7.37
C ALA A 64 -16.41 -0.86 -6.89
N VAL A 65 -16.56 -1.34 -5.66
CA VAL A 65 -17.84 -1.54 -5.01
C VAL A 65 -17.80 -0.87 -3.64
N LYS A 66 -18.78 0.00 -3.37
CA LYS A 66 -18.99 0.69 -2.10
C LYS A 66 -17.74 1.37 -1.51
N ILE A 67 -16.81 1.83 -2.34
CA ILE A 67 -15.64 2.56 -1.85
C ILE A 67 -16.06 3.97 -1.41
N PRO A 68 -15.39 4.57 -0.42
CA PRO A 68 -15.66 5.95 -0.01
C PRO A 68 -15.61 6.91 -1.20
N GLY A 69 -16.65 7.73 -1.39
CA GLY A 69 -16.71 8.73 -2.47
C GLY A 69 -16.33 10.15 -2.06
N GLY A 70 -15.90 10.28 -0.81
CA GLY A 70 -15.70 11.53 -0.12
C GLY A 70 -15.75 11.27 1.38
N LEU A 71 -15.21 12.22 2.12
CA LEU A 71 -15.07 12.14 3.56
C LEU A 71 -15.59 13.44 4.15
N VAL A 72 -16.42 13.36 5.19
CA VAL A 72 -16.77 14.50 6.03
C VAL A 72 -16.10 14.27 7.38
N GLY A 73 -15.01 15.00 7.62
CA GLY A 73 -14.06 14.64 8.67
C GLY A 73 -13.44 13.28 8.38
N GLU A 74 -13.51 12.36 9.33
CA GLU A 74 -12.96 11.00 9.19
C GLU A 74 -14.02 9.97 8.75
N THR A 75 -15.26 10.40 8.52
CA THR A 75 -16.36 9.48 8.17
C THR A 75 -16.54 9.44 6.65
N PRO A 76 -16.50 8.24 6.03
CA PRO A 76 -16.87 8.06 4.63
C PRO A 76 -18.31 8.54 4.37
N VAL A 77 -18.47 9.51 3.47
CA VAL A 77 -19.77 10.02 3.04
C VAL A 77 -20.00 9.67 1.58
N GLY A 78 -21.14 9.05 1.32
CA GLY A 78 -21.42 8.45 0.01
C GLY A 78 -20.58 7.20 -0.25
N SER A 79 -20.96 6.49 -1.30
CA SER A 79 -20.21 5.32 -1.74
C SER A 79 -20.18 5.28 -3.26
N ILE A 80 -19.00 5.11 -3.82
CA ILE A 80 -18.75 4.95 -5.24
C ILE A 80 -18.84 3.46 -5.56
N THR A 81 -19.58 3.14 -6.61
CA THR A 81 -19.58 1.82 -7.24
C THR A 81 -19.52 2.03 -8.75
N GLY A 82 -18.64 1.32 -9.42
CA GLY A 82 -18.41 1.52 -10.84
C GLY A 82 -17.24 0.70 -11.35
N GLU A 83 -17.01 0.80 -12.65
CA GLU A 83 -15.98 0.08 -13.37
C GLU A 83 -15.19 1.06 -14.24
N GLY A 84 -13.94 0.78 -14.50
CA GLY A 84 -13.12 1.63 -15.35
C GLY A 84 -11.69 1.14 -15.43
N THR A 85 -10.74 2.05 -15.28
CA THR A 85 -9.32 1.74 -15.47
C THR A 85 -8.48 2.15 -14.28
N TRP A 86 -7.35 1.49 -14.10
CA TRP A 86 -6.38 1.86 -13.09
C TRP A 86 -4.97 1.97 -13.64
N THR A 87 -4.22 2.89 -13.06
CA THR A 87 -2.82 3.10 -13.37
C THR A 87 -1.99 3.09 -12.09
N LEU A 88 -0.74 2.68 -12.26
CA LEU A 88 0.27 2.71 -11.21
C LEU A 88 1.41 3.61 -11.71
N PRO A 89 1.40 4.89 -11.34
CA PRO A 89 2.51 5.80 -11.63
C PRO A 89 3.84 5.24 -11.13
N LYS A 90 4.92 5.66 -11.78
CA LYS A 90 6.28 5.31 -11.34
C LYS A 90 6.48 5.79 -9.91
N MET A 91 7.09 4.94 -9.09
CA MET A 91 7.35 5.22 -7.68
C MET A 91 8.00 6.60 -7.50
N PRO A 92 7.47 7.45 -6.61
CA PRO A 92 8.13 8.70 -6.28
C PRO A 92 9.48 8.40 -5.62
N THR A 93 10.50 9.21 -5.89
CA THR A 93 11.82 9.10 -5.22
C THR A 93 11.79 9.57 -3.76
N SER A 94 10.61 9.94 -3.24
CA SER A 94 10.39 10.38 -1.86
C SER A 94 10.02 9.20 -0.96
N LEU A 95 9.98 9.43 0.35
CA LEU A 95 9.49 8.48 1.35
C LEU A 95 7.97 8.26 1.30
N ALA A 96 7.27 8.80 0.30
CA ALA A 96 5.82 8.70 0.19
C ALA A 96 5.40 7.32 -0.31
N ASP A 97 4.27 6.85 0.20
CA ASP A 97 3.65 5.61 -0.26
C ASP A 97 3.22 5.75 -1.72
N GLN A 98 3.43 4.69 -2.50
CA GLN A 98 3.08 4.69 -3.92
C GLN A 98 1.57 4.77 -4.10
N GLN A 99 1.12 5.68 -4.96
CA GLN A 99 -0.28 5.95 -5.23
C GLN A 99 -0.78 5.11 -6.42
N ILE A 100 -2.04 4.69 -6.36
CA ILE A 100 -2.81 4.02 -7.41
C ILE A 100 -3.91 5.00 -7.84
N THR A 101 -4.06 5.20 -9.14
CA THR A 101 -5.13 6.06 -9.67
C THR A 101 -6.22 5.20 -10.30
N LEU A 102 -7.47 5.40 -9.88
CA LEU A 102 -8.66 4.78 -10.49
C LEU A 102 -9.47 5.85 -11.24
N ASP A 103 -9.79 5.61 -12.51
CA ASP A 103 -10.82 6.35 -13.25
C ASP A 103 -12.01 5.42 -13.44
N LEU A 104 -13.08 5.68 -12.69
CA LEU A 104 -14.26 4.83 -12.60
C LEU A 104 -15.47 5.48 -13.26
N LYS A 105 -16.19 4.73 -14.07
CA LYS A 105 -17.52 5.10 -14.57
C LYS A 105 -18.57 4.62 -13.55
N THR A 106 -19.24 5.56 -12.91
CA THR A 106 -20.23 5.31 -11.85
C THR A 106 -21.67 5.47 -12.33
N GLY A 107 -21.86 5.89 -13.58
CA GLY A 107 -23.16 6.02 -14.22
C GLY A 107 -23.05 6.41 -15.70
N PRO A 108 -24.19 6.64 -16.39
CA PRO A 108 -24.23 6.89 -17.84
C PRO A 108 -23.38 8.08 -18.31
N LYS A 109 -23.14 9.06 -17.41
CA LYS A 109 -22.31 10.26 -17.68
C LYS A 109 -21.51 10.73 -16.45
N ILE A 110 -21.37 9.89 -15.44
CA ILE A 110 -20.67 10.24 -14.21
C ILE A 110 -19.38 9.42 -14.17
N ARG A 111 -18.26 10.12 -14.03
CA ARG A 111 -16.95 9.54 -13.76
C ARG A 111 -16.47 10.01 -12.39
N ALA A 112 -15.79 9.13 -11.69
CA ALA A 112 -15.10 9.43 -10.45
C ALA A 112 -13.62 9.10 -10.64
N LEU A 113 -12.77 10.10 -10.44
CA LEU A 113 -11.33 9.93 -10.35
C LEU A 113 -11.00 9.75 -8.86
N ILE A 114 -10.27 8.68 -8.56
CA ILE A 114 -9.77 8.39 -7.21
C ILE A 114 -8.26 8.36 -7.30
N ASP A 115 -7.66 9.37 -6.70
CA ASP A 115 -6.22 9.62 -6.64
C ASP A 115 -5.71 9.62 -5.20
N ASP A 116 -6.48 9.13 -4.24
CA ASP A 116 -6.09 9.01 -2.84
C ASP A 116 -5.97 7.55 -2.38
N LEU A 117 -5.83 6.62 -3.33
CA LEU A 117 -5.59 5.19 -3.06
C LEU A 117 -4.08 4.92 -3.04
N TYR A 118 -3.56 4.40 -1.93
CA TYR A 118 -2.14 4.19 -1.69
C TYR A 118 -1.81 2.73 -1.39
N VAL A 119 -0.58 2.34 -1.71
CA VAL A 119 0.00 1.04 -1.37
C VAL A 119 0.41 1.03 0.10
N MET A 120 0.15 -0.07 0.82
CA MET A 120 0.62 -0.25 2.19
C MET A 120 1.63 -1.38 2.28
N GLY A 121 2.83 -1.02 2.74
CA GLY A 121 3.97 -1.93 2.81
C GLY A 121 4.54 -2.33 1.45
N LYS A 122 5.75 -2.89 1.47
CA LYS A 122 6.40 -3.42 0.27
C LYS A 122 5.60 -4.57 -0.34
N GLY A 123 5.39 -4.53 -1.65
CA GLY A 123 4.56 -5.46 -2.41
C GLY A 123 3.07 -5.41 -2.09
N ALA A 124 2.57 -4.32 -1.50
CA ALA A 124 1.20 -4.21 -0.98
C ALA A 124 0.84 -5.31 0.04
N LYS A 125 1.85 -5.86 0.73
CA LYS A 125 1.70 -6.96 1.69
C LYS A 125 0.75 -6.61 2.84
N ASP A 126 0.74 -5.34 3.23
CA ASP A 126 -0.08 -4.84 4.32
C ASP A 126 -1.44 -4.36 3.80
N GLY A 127 -1.62 -4.20 2.49
CA GLY A 127 -2.88 -3.77 1.89
C GLY A 127 -2.72 -2.66 0.86
N ILE A 128 -3.86 -2.12 0.47
CA ILE A 128 -3.99 -0.79 -0.14
C ILE A 128 -4.93 0.03 0.74
N TYR A 129 -4.85 1.36 0.73
CA TYR A 129 -5.70 2.17 1.60
C TYR A 129 -6.10 3.48 0.95
N ILE A 130 -7.27 3.99 1.33
CA ILE A 130 -7.67 5.37 1.06
C ILE A 130 -7.38 6.21 2.30
N GLN A 131 -6.70 7.33 2.12
CA GLN A 131 -6.38 8.24 3.23
C GLN A 131 -7.61 9.07 3.58
N THR A 132 -8.05 9.07 4.84
CA THR A 132 -9.29 9.77 5.22
C THR A 132 -9.11 11.27 5.45
N SER A 133 -7.88 11.71 5.74
CA SER A 133 -7.43 13.10 5.63
C SER A 133 -5.91 13.14 5.69
N GLU A 134 -5.28 14.22 5.22
CA GLU A 134 -3.81 14.37 5.27
C GLU A 134 -3.26 14.25 6.71
N ASP A 135 -4.01 14.73 7.70
CA ASP A 135 -3.59 14.79 9.11
C ASP A 135 -4.14 13.66 10.00
N SER A 136 -5.00 12.77 9.47
CA SER A 136 -5.58 11.70 10.29
C SER A 136 -4.76 10.42 10.21
N PRO A 137 -4.50 9.74 11.36
CA PRO A 137 -3.95 8.40 11.35
C PRO A 137 -4.94 7.35 10.84
N ASN A 138 -6.23 7.71 10.70
CA ASN A 138 -7.24 6.80 10.22
C ASN A 138 -7.10 6.57 8.71
N ARG A 139 -7.21 5.30 8.33
CA ARG A 139 -7.06 4.83 6.95
C ARG A 139 -8.19 3.87 6.64
N PHE A 140 -8.78 4.01 5.46
CA PHE A 140 -9.73 3.03 4.96
C PHE A 140 -8.95 1.92 4.24
N VAL A 141 -8.57 0.89 5.00
CA VAL A 141 -7.67 -0.17 4.54
C VAL A 141 -8.43 -1.29 3.82
N PHE A 142 -7.92 -1.70 2.67
CA PHE A 142 -8.33 -2.88 1.93
C PHE A 142 -7.24 -3.94 2.03
N LYS A 143 -7.64 -5.18 2.35
CA LYS A 143 -6.76 -6.34 2.38
C LYS A 143 -6.98 -7.18 1.15
N LYS A 144 -5.91 -7.77 0.62
CA LYS A 144 -6.01 -8.68 -0.51
C LYS A 144 -6.87 -9.87 -0.11
N SER A 145 -7.90 -10.15 -0.90
CA SER A 145 -8.68 -11.37 -0.78
C SER A 145 -7.80 -12.56 -1.13
N PRO A 146 -7.90 -13.67 -0.38
CA PRO A 146 -7.18 -14.91 -0.70
C PRO A 146 -7.59 -15.49 -2.05
#